data_AF-A0A2D7RU64-F1
#
_entry.id   AF-A0A2D7RU64-F1
#
_cell.length_a   1.000
_cell.length_b   1.000
_cell.length_c   1.000
_cell.angle_alpha   90.00
_cell.angle_beta   90.00
_cell.angle_gamma   90.00
#
_symmetry.space_group_name_H-M   'P 1'
#
loop_
_entity.id
_entity.type
_entity.pdbx_description
1 polymer ?
#
loop_
_entity_poly.entity_id
_entity_poly.type
_entity_poly.pdbx_seq_one_letter_code
_entity_poly.pdbx_strand_id
1 'polypeptide(L)'
;MVLFACAPNGSMIDRSNVMTDTVEKSVAHQQSPLPMPMRLAFMSGHVSAGITLYHAGETEMASSHLLHPVSETHVDERAGLYGIGFTHAIFESVSLALEADAPKTLVMPLLARTKEHMEMLTKNAGGDPISIIRFLLETSVEEYSIGVQDGKLTDLGEYQDAFGFVVVAAEHASRLPETSNNQLFEKVSSLRQIWLRGPLPVVTPTPSDELALAVKAILSQI
;
A
#
# COMPACT_ATOMS: atom_id res chain seq x y z
N MET A 1 -45.60 20.71 33.02
CA MET A 1 -45.74 19.39 32.40
C MET A 1 -44.83 19.38 31.18
N VAL A 2 -43.92 18.42 31.15
CA VAL A 2 -42.80 18.25 30.21
C VAL A 2 -43.29 18.19 28.75
N LEU A 3 -42.53 18.74 27.80
CA LEU A 3 -42.18 18.08 26.54
C LEU A 3 -41.01 18.81 25.83
N PHE A 4 -40.01 17.99 25.50
CA PHE A 4 -38.75 18.25 24.81
C PHE A 4 -38.93 18.40 23.28
N ALA A 5 -37.99 19.11 22.63
CA ALA A 5 -37.39 18.87 21.29
C ALA A 5 -36.95 20.22 20.68
N CYS A 6 -35.86 20.44 19.95
CA CYS A 6 -34.64 19.73 19.54
C CYS A 6 -33.72 20.83 18.95
N ALA A 7 -32.40 20.68 19.04
CA ALA A 7 -31.39 21.37 18.21
C ALA A 7 -30.41 20.29 17.70
N PRO A 8 -29.49 20.53 16.73
CA PRO A 8 -29.25 21.72 15.90
C PRO A 8 -29.12 21.42 14.38
N ASN A 9 -28.98 22.50 13.59
CA ASN A 9 -28.57 22.47 12.18
C ASN A 9 -27.14 21.93 12.02
N GLY A 10 -26.99 20.80 11.31
CA GLY A 10 -25.71 20.29 10.83
C GLY A 10 -25.38 20.86 9.45
N SER A 11 -24.20 21.48 9.33
CA SER A 11 -23.57 21.82 8.06
C SER A 11 -23.20 20.54 7.32
N MET A 12 -23.84 20.27 6.19
CA MET A 12 -23.43 19.22 5.26
C MET A 12 -22.10 19.63 4.60
N ILE A 13 -21.04 18.88 4.87
CA ILE A 13 -19.84 18.90 4.03
C ILE A 13 -20.12 17.97 2.84
N ASP A 14 -20.06 18.54 1.65
CA ASP A 14 -20.19 17.84 0.38
C ASP A 14 -19.00 16.89 0.20
N ARG A 15 -19.26 15.58 0.31
CA ARG A 15 -18.27 14.49 0.22
C ARG A 15 -17.91 14.12 -1.22
N SER A 16 -18.55 14.73 -2.22
CA SER A 16 -18.38 14.36 -3.63
C SER A 16 -17.03 14.80 -4.21
N ASN A 17 -16.41 15.83 -3.63
CA ASN A 17 -15.29 16.54 -4.25
C ASN A 17 -13.91 16.16 -3.70
N VAL A 18 -13.85 15.33 -2.66
CA VAL A 18 -12.58 14.88 -2.04
C VAL A 18 -12.03 13.64 -2.75
N MET A 19 -12.90 12.81 -3.34
CA MET A 19 -12.50 11.53 -3.94
C MET A 19 -11.87 11.69 -5.33
N THR A 20 -12.27 12.71 -6.09
CA THR A 20 -11.80 12.91 -7.47
C THR A 20 -10.40 13.50 -7.55
N ASP A 21 -10.03 14.37 -6.61
CA ASP A 21 -8.70 15.01 -6.58
C ASP A 21 -7.56 14.04 -6.19
N THR A 22 -7.87 13.03 -5.36
CA THR A 22 -6.87 12.04 -4.90
C THR A 22 -6.59 10.98 -5.98
N VAL A 23 -7.63 10.51 -6.68
CA VAL A 23 -7.49 9.51 -7.75
C VAL A 23 -6.75 10.08 -8.96
N GLU A 24 -6.92 11.36 -9.30
CA GLU A 24 -6.14 11.97 -10.39
C GLU A 24 -4.65 12.16 -10.05
N LYS A 25 -4.28 12.22 -8.77
CA LYS A 25 -2.87 12.37 -8.35
C LYS A 25 -2.09 11.07 -8.29
N SER A 26 -2.66 9.96 -7.80
CA SER A 26 -1.93 8.68 -7.70
C SER A 26 -1.60 8.10 -9.08
N VAL A 27 -2.51 8.27 -10.06
CA VAL A 27 -2.33 7.80 -11.44
C VAL A 27 -1.17 8.53 -12.15
N ALA A 28 -0.76 9.71 -11.68
CA ALA A 28 0.19 10.57 -12.37
C ALA A 28 1.67 10.13 -12.24
N HIS A 29 2.03 9.22 -11.32
CA HIS A 29 3.45 9.02 -10.98
C HIS A 29 4.21 7.95 -11.78
N GLN A 30 3.53 6.99 -12.42
CA GLN A 30 4.23 5.94 -13.20
C GLN A 30 4.05 6.12 -14.72
N GLN A 31 4.78 7.09 -15.28
CA GLN A 31 4.77 7.42 -16.71
C GLN A 31 5.44 6.35 -17.61
N SER A 32 5.96 5.25 -17.07
CA SER A 32 6.66 4.21 -17.84
C SER A 32 6.40 2.80 -17.29
N PRO A 33 6.34 1.78 -18.15
CA PRO A 33 6.12 0.40 -17.71
C PRO A 33 7.31 -0.10 -16.88
N LEU A 34 7.00 -0.76 -15.76
CA LEU A 34 7.94 -1.43 -14.88
C LEU A 34 8.26 -2.83 -15.41
N PRO A 35 9.49 -3.33 -15.16
CA PRO A 35 9.77 -4.75 -15.26
C PRO A 35 8.79 -5.57 -14.42
N MET A 36 8.33 -6.71 -14.94
CA MET A 36 7.27 -7.52 -14.31
C MET A 36 7.52 -7.84 -12.82
N PRO A 37 8.72 -8.24 -12.36
CA PRO A 37 8.97 -8.43 -10.93
C PRO A 37 8.77 -7.17 -10.08
N MET A 38 9.16 -6.00 -10.59
CA MET A 38 8.96 -4.71 -9.91
C MET A 38 7.48 -4.33 -9.88
N ARG A 39 6.75 -4.53 -10.99
CA ARG A 39 5.29 -4.32 -11.03
C ARG A 39 4.58 -5.19 -9.99
N LEU A 40 4.94 -6.47 -9.88
CA LEU A 40 4.33 -7.37 -8.88
C LEU A 40 4.73 -7.02 -7.44
N ALA A 41 5.95 -6.52 -7.23
CA ALA A 41 6.36 -6.01 -5.92
C ALA A 41 5.56 -4.76 -5.53
N PHE A 42 5.37 -3.82 -6.46
CA PHE A 42 4.52 -2.64 -6.30
C PHE A 42 3.08 -3.03 -5.94
N MET A 43 2.46 -3.91 -6.73
CA MET A 43 1.13 -4.49 -6.41
C MET A 43 1.06 -5.12 -5.01
N SER A 44 2.11 -5.85 -4.62
CA SER A 44 2.16 -6.51 -3.31
C SER A 44 2.17 -5.49 -2.17
N GLY A 45 2.79 -4.32 -2.38
CA GLY A 45 2.79 -3.21 -1.43
C GLY A 45 1.39 -2.72 -1.11
N HIS A 46 0.62 -2.37 -2.15
CA HIS A 46 -0.78 -1.96 -1.98
C HIS A 46 -1.62 -3.04 -1.31
N VAL A 47 -1.48 -4.29 -1.72
CA VAL A 47 -2.20 -5.42 -1.09
C VAL A 47 -1.84 -5.54 0.40
N SER A 48 -0.57 -5.36 0.76
CA SER A 48 -0.11 -5.39 2.14
C SER A 48 -0.68 -4.23 2.96
N ALA A 49 -0.69 -3.01 2.41
CA ALA A 49 -1.30 -1.84 3.04
C ALA A 49 -2.80 -2.07 3.26
N GLY A 50 -3.53 -2.48 2.22
CA GLY A 50 -4.97 -2.71 2.29
C GLY A 50 -5.39 -3.81 3.27
N ILE A 51 -4.67 -4.94 3.31
CA ILE A 51 -4.92 -6.00 4.31
C ILE A 51 -4.66 -5.47 5.72
N THR A 52 -3.59 -4.71 5.93
CA THR A 52 -3.27 -4.14 7.25
C THR A 52 -4.34 -3.16 7.71
N LEU A 53 -4.82 -2.30 6.81
CA LEU A 53 -5.88 -1.33 7.07
C LEU A 53 -7.21 -2.01 7.40
N TYR A 54 -7.59 -3.06 6.66
CA TYR A 54 -8.78 -3.83 6.97
C TYR A 54 -8.70 -4.42 8.39
N HIS A 55 -7.56 -4.98 8.78
CA HIS A 55 -7.37 -5.49 10.14
C HIS A 55 -7.40 -4.41 11.22
N ALA A 56 -7.08 -3.17 10.87
CA ALA A 56 -7.21 -2.00 11.74
C ALA A 56 -8.63 -1.42 11.77
N GLY A 57 -9.55 -1.91 10.93
CA GLY A 57 -10.94 -1.44 10.83
C GLY A 57 -11.16 -0.32 9.80
N GLU A 58 -10.15 0.03 9.00
CA GLU A 58 -10.22 1.09 7.97
C GLU A 58 -10.63 0.48 6.62
N THR A 59 -11.92 0.17 6.46
CA THR A 59 -12.44 -0.56 5.28
C THR A 59 -12.40 0.24 3.99
N GLU A 60 -12.66 1.56 4.05
CA GLU A 60 -12.65 2.44 2.88
C GLU A 60 -11.25 2.51 2.25
N MET A 61 -10.23 2.87 3.05
CA MET A 61 -8.85 2.90 2.56
C MET A 61 -8.36 1.49 2.16
N ALA A 62 -8.76 0.45 2.90
CA ALA A 62 -8.43 -0.92 2.51
C ALA A 62 -8.97 -1.28 1.11
N SER A 63 -10.18 -0.84 0.78
CA SER A 63 -10.77 -1.04 -0.54
C SER A 63 -9.94 -0.39 -1.64
N SER A 64 -9.66 0.91 -1.50
CA SER A 64 -8.86 1.68 -2.47
C SER A 64 -7.52 0.98 -2.75
N HIS A 65 -6.76 0.68 -1.70
CA HIS A 65 -5.46 0.01 -1.82
C HIS A 65 -5.54 -1.37 -2.48
N LEU A 66 -6.56 -2.18 -2.14
CA LEU A 66 -6.73 -3.50 -2.76
C LEU A 66 -7.14 -3.41 -4.23
N LEU A 67 -7.59 -2.26 -4.72
CA LEU A 67 -7.89 -2.01 -6.12
C LEU A 67 -6.69 -1.48 -6.93
N HIS A 68 -5.68 -0.88 -6.30
CA HIS A 68 -4.50 -0.33 -6.98
C HIS A 68 -3.80 -1.31 -7.95
N PRO A 69 -3.65 -2.63 -7.65
CA PRO A 69 -3.14 -3.58 -8.62
C PRO A 69 -3.89 -3.60 -9.96
N VAL A 70 -5.17 -3.21 -9.96
CA VAL A 70 -5.98 -3.07 -11.16
C VAL A 70 -5.96 -1.63 -11.68
N SER A 71 -6.17 -0.61 -10.87
CA SER A 71 -6.30 0.77 -11.37
C SER A 71 -4.99 1.39 -11.86
N GLU A 72 -3.84 1.00 -11.29
CA GLU A 72 -2.55 1.69 -11.50
C GLU A 72 -1.58 0.92 -12.39
N THR A 73 -2.01 -0.20 -12.96
CA THR A 73 -1.18 -1.01 -13.86
C THR A 73 -1.36 -0.58 -15.32
N HIS A 74 -0.27 -0.28 -16.02
CA HIS A 74 -0.33 0.08 -17.44
C HIS A 74 -0.90 -1.08 -18.27
N VAL A 75 -1.63 -0.77 -19.34
CA VAL A 75 -2.30 -1.77 -20.18
C VAL A 75 -1.32 -2.82 -20.73
N ASP A 76 -0.13 -2.39 -21.13
CA ASP A 76 0.91 -3.26 -21.69
C ASP A 76 1.51 -4.21 -20.64
N GLU A 77 1.71 -3.74 -19.41
CA GLU A 77 2.19 -4.59 -18.32
C GLU A 77 1.15 -5.66 -17.97
N ARG A 78 -0.12 -5.26 -17.94
CA ARG A 78 -1.25 -6.15 -17.63
C ARG A 78 -1.35 -7.32 -18.61
N ALA A 79 -1.06 -7.09 -19.89
CA ALA A 79 -1.03 -8.15 -20.91
C ALA A 79 0.00 -9.24 -20.55
N GLY A 80 1.21 -8.84 -20.13
CA GLY A 80 2.23 -9.77 -19.66
C GLY A 80 1.83 -10.52 -18.39
N LEU A 81 1.18 -9.83 -17.45
CA LEU A 81 0.71 -10.42 -16.20
C LEU A 81 -0.34 -11.51 -16.42
N TYR A 82 -1.24 -11.36 -17.40
CA TYR A 82 -2.18 -12.43 -17.76
C TYR A 82 -1.47 -13.72 -18.18
N GLY A 83 -0.31 -13.61 -18.83
CA GLY A 83 0.50 -14.75 -19.26
C GLY A 83 1.03 -15.62 -18.10
N ILE A 84 1.15 -15.05 -16.90
CA ILE A 84 1.58 -15.77 -15.68
C ILE A 84 0.43 -16.06 -14.71
N GLY A 85 -0.82 -15.82 -15.13
CA GLY A 85 -2.03 -16.14 -14.38
C GLY A 85 -2.66 -14.98 -13.60
N PHE A 86 -2.30 -13.72 -13.85
CA PHE A 86 -2.95 -12.59 -13.19
C PHE A 86 -4.46 -12.58 -13.48
N THR A 87 -5.26 -12.21 -12.48
CA THR A 87 -6.73 -12.20 -12.57
C THR A 87 -7.24 -10.96 -11.86
N HIS A 88 -7.57 -9.91 -12.61
CA HIS A 88 -8.04 -8.63 -12.03
C HIS A 88 -9.28 -8.81 -11.14
N ALA A 89 -10.17 -9.74 -11.51
CA ALA A 89 -11.41 -10.00 -10.78
C ALA A 89 -11.20 -10.39 -9.30
N ILE A 90 -10.03 -10.93 -8.94
CA ILE A 90 -9.70 -11.25 -7.54
C ILE A 90 -9.61 -9.96 -6.70
N PHE A 91 -8.97 -8.93 -7.24
CA PHE A 91 -8.79 -7.63 -6.59
C PHE A 91 -10.10 -6.83 -6.58
N GLU A 92 -10.80 -6.78 -7.72
CA GLU A 92 -12.11 -6.12 -7.81
C GLU A 92 -13.12 -6.76 -6.84
N SER A 93 -13.13 -8.09 -6.70
CA SER A 93 -14.06 -8.78 -5.80
C SER A 93 -13.86 -8.38 -4.33
N VAL A 94 -12.61 -8.25 -3.88
CA VAL A 94 -12.34 -7.86 -2.49
C VAL A 94 -12.60 -6.37 -2.25
N SER A 95 -12.26 -5.50 -3.21
CA SER A 95 -12.59 -4.06 -3.17
C SER A 95 -14.11 -3.86 -3.07
N LEU A 96 -14.87 -4.45 -3.99
CA LEU A 96 -16.34 -4.33 -4.00
C LEU A 96 -16.99 -4.88 -2.72
N ALA A 97 -16.44 -5.95 -2.15
CA ALA A 97 -16.93 -6.49 -0.88
C ALA A 97 -16.70 -5.52 0.29
N LEU A 98 -15.57 -4.80 0.32
CA LEU A 98 -15.26 -3.79 1.33
C LEU A 98 -16.13 -2.53 1.16
N GLU A 99 -16.29 -2.05 -0.07
CA GLU A 99 -17.20 -0.94 -0.40
C GLU A 99 -18.66 -1.22 -0.02
N ALA A 100 -19.09 -2.48 -0.14
CA ALA A 100 -20.43 -2.92 0.24
C ALA A 100 -20.60 -3.17 1.74
N ASP A 101 -19.59 -2.88 2.58
CA ASP A 101 -19.55 -3.21 4.01
C ASP A 101 -19.92 -4.68 4.28
N ALA A 102 -19.42 -5.58 3.44
CA ALA A 102 -19.76 -6.98 3.52
C ALA A 102 -19.27 -7.60 4.85
N PRO A 103 -19.98 -8.62 5.38
CA PRO A 103 -19.61 -9.22 6.64
C PRO A 103 -18.21 -9.86 6.57
N LYS A 104 -17.50 -9.85 7.69
CA LYS A 104 -16.16 -10.45 7.86
C LYS A 104 -16.06 -11.89 7.32
N THR A 105 -17.14 -12.67 7.41
CA THR A 105 -17.22 -14.05 6.90
C THR A 105 -17.11 -14.14 5.38
N LEU A 106 -17.48 -13.08 4.66
CA LEU A 106 -17.28 -12.94 3.22
C LEU A 106 -15.90 -12.36 2.89
N VAL A 107 -15.48 -11.32 3.63
CA VAL A 107 -14.26 -10.56 3.30
C VAL A 107 -12.98 -11.34 3.61
N MET A 108 -12.90 -12.04 4.74
CA MET A 108 -11.66 -12.74 5.15
C MET A 108 -11.18 -13.78 4.12
N PRO A 109 -12.04 -14.64 3.54
CA PRO A 109 -11.63 -15.53 2.45
C PRO A 109 -11.14 -14.81 1.19
N LEU A 110 -11.73 -13.64 0.87
CA LEU A 110 -11.31 -12.84 -0.29
C LEU A 110 -9.90 -12.27 -0.07
N LEU A 111 -9.61 -11.72 1.12
CA LEU A 111 -8.27 -11.23 1.47
C LEU A 111 -7.22 -12.35 1.40
N ALA A 112 -7.55 -13.54 1.93
CA ALA A 112 -6.66 -14.70 1.85
C ALA A 112 -6.37 -15.10 0.40
N ARG A 113 -7.42 -15.18 -0.44
CA ARG A 113 -7.27 -15.46 -1.88
C ARG A 113 -6.42 -14.40 -2.58
N THR A 114 -6.62 -13.12 -2.29
CA THR A 114 -5.83 -12.03 -2.88
C THR A 114 -4.34 -12.17 -2.53
N LYS A 115 -4.04 -12.46 -1.26
CA LYS A 115 -2.66 -12.70 -0.81
C LYS A 115 -2.03 -13.93 -1.49
N GLU A 116 -2.71 -15.07 -1.49
CA GLU A 116 -2.24 -16.29 -2.16
C GLU A 116 -2.00 -16.08 -3.66
N HIS A 117 -2.86 -15.29 -4.31
CA HIS A 117 -2.72 -14.94 -5.72
C HIS A 117 -1.44 -14.12 -5.97
N MET A 118 -1.15 -13.13 -5.12
CA MET A 118 0.09 -12.36 -5.20
C MET A 118 1.34 -13.22 -4.95
N GLU A 119 1.30 -14.13 -3.98
CA GLU A 119 2.41 -15.06 -3.72
C GLU A 119 2.68 -15.99 -4.92
N MET A 120 1.64 -16.49 -5.57
CA MET A 120 1.77 -17.28 -6.79
C MET A 120 2.40 -16.45 -7.92
N LEU A 121 1.91 -15.23 -8.17
CA LEU A 121 2.40 -14.39 -9.27
C LEU A 121 3.86 -14.00 -9.07
N THR A 122 4.22 -13.55 -7.88
CA THR A 122 5.60 -13.16 -7.54
C THR A 122 6.56 -14.34 -7.69
N LYS A 123 6.15 -15.55 -7.29
CA LYS A 123 6.93 -16.78 -7.50
C LYS A 123 7.11 -17.10 -8.99
N ASN A 124 6.07 -16.94 -9.80
CA ASN A 124 6.13 -17.22 -11.24
C ASN A 124 7.02 -16.22 -12.00
N ALA A 125 7.00 -14.95 -11.59
CA ALA A 125 7.82 -13.91 -12.21
C ALA A 125 9.30 -13.97 -11.78
N GLY A 126 9.57 -14.41 -10.55
CA GLY A 126 10.92 -14.41 -9.98
C GLY A 126 11.45 -12.99 -9.80
N GLY A 127 12.69 -12.76 -10.24
CA GLY A 127 13.37 -11.47 -10.11
C GLY A 127 14.47 -11.49 -9.06
N ASP A 128 15.40 -10.54 -9.17
CA ASP A 128 16.46 -10.36 -8.19
C ASP A 128 15.89 -9.71 -6.91
N PRO A 129 15.93 -10.38 -5.75
CA PRO A 129 15.34 -9.84 -4.53
C PRO A 129 16.01 -8.55 -4.06
N ILE A 130 17.32 -8.35 -4.32
CA ILE A 130 18.01 -7.11 -3.94
C ILE A 130 17.50 -5.93 -4.78
N SER A 131 17.35 -6.11 -6.08
CA SER A 131 16.78 -5.10 -6.97
C SER A 131 15.33 -4.76 -6.59
N ILE A 132 14.53 -5.75 -6.19
CA ILE A 132 13.15 -5.53 -5.71
C ILE A 132 13.14 -4.74 -4.40
N ILE A 133 13.98 -5.10 -3.43
CA ILE A 133 14.10 -4.36 -2.16
C ILE A 133 14.48 -2.91 -2.44
N ARG A 134 15.48 -2.66 -3.29
CA ARG A 134 15.90 -1.30 -3.65
C ARG A 134 14.74 -0.50 -4.23
N PHE A 135 14.07 -1.05 -5.23
CA PHE A 135 12.92 -0.42 -5.87
C PHE A 135 11.85 -0.04 -4.84
N LEU A 136 11.41 -0.98 -4.00
CA LEU A 136 10.37 -0.72 -2.99
C LEU A 136 10.79 0.34 -1.96
N LEU A 137 12.06 0.34 -1.54
CA LEU A 137 12.56 1.34 -0.60
C LEU A 137 12.61 2.74 -1.23
N GLU A 138 13.07 2.85 -2.46
CA GLU A 138 13.08 4.13 -3.21
C GLU A 138 11.65 4.64 -3.41
N THR A 139 10.73 3.79 -3.88
CA THR A 139 9.31 4.14 -4.03
C THR A 139 8.66 4.53 -2.70
N SER A 140 9.00 3.86 -1.58
CA SER A 140 8.48 4.25 -0.27
C SER A 140 8.90 5.66 0.16
N VAL A 141 10.10 6.11 -0.24
CA VAL A 141 10.55 7.49 0.03
C VAL A 141 9.74 8.47 -0.81
N GLU A 142 9.50 8.15 -2.08
CA GLU A 142 8.69 8.95 -2.99
C GLU A 142 7.27 9.15 -2.44
N GLU A 143 6.53 8.06 -2.18
CA GLU A 143 5.15 8.18 -1.69
C GLU A 143 5.07 8.81 -0.30
N TYR A 144 5.98 8.48 0.61
CA TYR A 144 5.96 9.10 1.93
C TYR A 144 6.23 10.60 1.86
N SER A 145 7.04 11.07 0.91
CA SER A 145 7.29 12.50 0.71
C SER A 145 6.09 13.25 0.14
N ILE A 146 5.22 12.56 -0.61
CA ILE A 146 3.93 13.09 -1.06
C ILE A 146 2.93 13.11 0.11
N GLY A 147 2.89 12.01 0.86
CA GLY A 147 2.01 11.82 2.01
C GLY A 147 2.34 12.70 3.21
N VAL A 148 3.61 13.09 3.40
CA VAL A 148 4.07 13.92 4.52
C VAL A 148 4.88 15.12 4.03
N GLN A 149 4.32 16.31 4.19
CA GLN A 149 4.96 17.59 3.83
C GLN A 149 4.86 18.58 5.00
N ASP A 150 5.94 19.33 5.22
CA ASP A 150 6.03 20.35 6.28
C ASP A 150 5.57 19.86 7.67
N GLY A 151 5.91 18.61 8.01
CA GLY A 151 5.56 17.97 9.29
C GLY A 151 4.06 17.65 9.45
N LYS A 152 3.31 17.58 8.34
CA LYS A 152 1.88 17.27 8.31
C LYS A 152 1.59 16.12 7.37
N LEU A 153 0.54 15.38 7.68
CA LEU A 153 -0.02 14.39 6.76
C LEU A 153 -0.84 15.12 5.69
N THR A 154 -0.35 15.13 4.45
CA THR A 154 -0.94 15.82 3.30
C THR A 154 -1.67 14.89 2.34
N ASP A 155 -1.22 13.64 2.25
CA ASP A 155 -1.91 12.59 1.51
C ASP A 155 -1.90 11.29 2.33
N LEU A 156 -3.09 10.81 2.71
CA LEU A 156 -3.21 9.59 3.51
C LEU A 156 -2.96 8.34 2.68
N GLY A 157 -3.34 8.33 1.39
CA GLY A 157 -3.14 7.18 0.51
C GLY A 157 -1.66 6.91 0.31
N GLU A 158 -0.90 7.94 -0.06
CA GLU A 158 0.55 7.80 -0.32
C GLU A 158 1.34 7.47 0.96
N TYR A 159 0.92 8.01 2.11
CA TYR A 159 1.47 7.61 3.40
C TYR A 159 1.28 6.11 3.70
N GLN A 160 0.15 5.54 3.28
CA GLN A 160 -0.20 4.14 3.50
C GLN A 160 0.45 3.22 2.48
N ASP A 161 0.61 3.66 1.23
CA ASP A 161 1.31 2.91 0.19
C ASP A 161 2.80 2.75 0.54
N ALA A 162 3.44 3.84 0.97
CA ALA A 162 4.80 3.79 1.48
C ALA A 162 4.98 2.77 2.62
N PHE A 163 3.99 2.64 3.52
CA PHE A 163 4.01 1.61 4.57
C PHE A 163 3.98 0.20 3.97
N GLY A 164 3.08 -0.04 3.02
CA GLY A 164 2.95 -1.31 2.32
C GLY A 164 4.25 -1.74 1.64
N PHE A 165 4.92 -0.80 0.96
CA PHE A 165 6.20 -1.07 0.28
C PHE A 165 7.31 -1.47 1.24
N VAL A 166 7.43 -0.80 2.40
CA VAL A 166 8.41 -1.17 3.44
C VAL A 166 8.12 -2.56 4.00
N VAL A 167 6.85 -2.92 4.22
CA VAL A 167 6.48 -4.27 4.67
C VAL A 167 6.92 -5.33 3.66
N VAL A 168 6.62 -5.12 2.38
CA VAL A 168 6.99 -6.08 1.33
C VAL A 168 8.50 -6.15 1.13
N ALA A 169 9.21 -5.02 1.22
CA ALA A 169 10.68 -5.02 1.19
C ALA A 169 11.27 -5.88 2.32
N ALA A 170 10.70 -5.81 3.53
CA ALA A 170 11.11 -6.67 4.64
C ALA A 170 10.81 -8.14 4.37
N GLU A 171 9.67 -8.47 3.75
CA GLU A 171 9.36 -9.85 3.34
C GLU A 171 10.37 -10.39 2.34
N HIS A 172 10.78 -9.61 1.32
CA HIS A 172 11.82 -10.01 0.39
C HIS A 172 13.17 -10.21 1.09
N ALA A 173 13.55 -9.31 2.01
CA ALA A 173 14.77 -9.43 2.79
C ALA A 173 14.79 -10.72 3.62
N SER A 174 13.66 -11.08 4.24
CA SER A 174 13.52 -12.29 5.07
C SER A 174 13.70 -13.61 4.32
N ARG A 175 13.60 -13.58 2.98
CA ARG A 175 13.73 -14.76 2.11
C ARG A 175 15.14 -14.89 1.51
N LEU A 176 16.04 -13.95 1.79
CA LEU A 176 17.43 -14.03 1.34
C LEU A 176 18.18 -15.18 2.05
N PRO A 177 19.28 -15.70 1.48
CA PRO A 177 20.14 -16.67 2.17
C PRO A 177 20.67 -16.11 3.51
N GLU A 178 20.78 -16.95 4.54
CA GLU A 178 21.16 -16.53 5.92
C GLU A 178 22.42 -15.66 5.99
N THR A 179 23.41 -15.94 5.14
CA THR A 179 24.67 -15.16 5.05
C THR A 179 24.46 -13.69 4.67
N SER A 180 23.32 -13.37 4.06
CA SER A 180 22.95 -12.03 3.58
C SER A 180 21.69 -11.48 4.28
N ASN A 181 20.95 -12.31 5.01
CA ASN A 181 19.57 -12.02 5.45
C ASN A 181 19.49 -11.27 6.79
N ASN A 182 20.15 -11.77 7.85
CA ASN A 182 19.82 -11.33 9.21
C ASN A 182 20.05 -9.83 9.45
N GLN A 183 21.06 -9.21 8.85
CA GLN A 183 21.29 -7.76 9.05
C GLN A 183 20.40 -6.90 8.16
N LEU A 184 20.13 -7.30 6.91
CA LEU A 184 19.30 -6.52 6.00
C LEU A 184 17.83 -6.57 6.42
N PHE A 185 17.32 -7.76 6.75
CA PHE A 185 15.95 -7.95 7.22
C PHE A 185 15.65 -7.11 8.46
N GLU A 186 16.52 -7.13 9.47
CA GLU A 186 16.35 -6.33 10.68
C GLU A 186 16.33 -4.82 10.38
N LYS A 187 17.24 -4.35 9.53
CA LYS A 187 17.30 -2.94 9.13
C LYS A 187 16.05 -2.50 8.37
N VAL A 188 15.63 -3.27 7.36
CA VAL A 188 14.42 -2.94 6.57
C VAL A 188 13.17 -3.04 7.46
N SER A 189 13.06 -4.06 8.31
CA SER A 189 11.93 -4.22 9.24
C SER A 189 11.82 -3.06 10.24
N SER A 190 12.96 -2.49 10.65
CA SER A 190 12.98 -1.34 11.57
C SER A 190 12.38 -0.07 10.97
N LEU A 191 12.35 0.08 9.64
CA LEU A 191 11.74 1.24 8.98
C LEU A 191 10.26 1.39 9.29
N ARG A 192 9.54 0.30 9.63
CA ARG A 192 8.13 0.40 10.04
C ARG A 192 7.92 1.27 11.28
N GLN A 193 8.96 1.53 12.08
CA GLN A 193 8.88 2.43 13.24
C GLN A 193 8.72 3.91 12.85
N ILE A 194 8.99 4.27 11.58
CA ILE A 194 8.64 5.58 11.03
C ILE A 194 7.12 5.81 11.12
N TRP A 195 6.32 4.76 10.98
CA TRP A 195 4.87 4.77 11.11
C TRP A 195 4.43 4.52 12.55
N LEU A 196 4.28 5.60 13.34
CA LEU A 196 3.97 5.55 14.78
C LEU A 196 2.71 4.74 15.14
N ARG A 197 1.77 4.59 14.21
CA ARG A 197 0.54 3.80 14.38
C ARG A 197 0.28 2.85 13.21
N GLY A 198 1.36 2.34 12.58
CA GLY A 198 1.23 1.61 11.32
C GLY A 198 0.60 2.52 10.24
N PRO A 199 -0.23 2.00 9.32
CA PRO A 199 -0.80 2.80 8.24
C PRO A 199 -1.92 3.76 8.69
N LEU A 200 -2.23 3.83 9.99
CA LEU A 200 -3.27 4.73 10.51
C LEU A 200 -2.77 6.18 10.55
N PRO A 201 -3.65 7.17 10.30
CA PRO A 201 -3.28 8.58 10.35
C PRO A 201 -2.78 9.00 11.74
N VAL A 202 -1.84 9.94 11.74
CA VAL A 202 -1.29 10.59 12.93
C VAL A 202 -1.29 12.10 12.76
N VAL A 203 -1.45 12.83 13.86
CA VAL A 203 -1.46 14.31 13.85
C VAL A 203 -0.06 14.86 13.55
N THR A 204 0.97 14.20 14.07
CA THR A 204 2.37 14.57 13.90
C THR A 204 3.11 13.38 13.30
N PRO A 205 3.15 13.24 11.97
CA PRO A 205 3.92 12.19 11.32
C PRO A 205 5.42 12.41 11.51
N THR A 206 6.18 11.32 11.44
CA THR A 206 7.64 11.40 11.34
C THR A 206 8.02 12.16 10.07
N PRO A 207 8.96 13.13 10.10
CA PRO A 207 9.39 13.87 8.92
C PRO A 207 9.89 12.97 7.77
N SER A 208 9.61 13.36 6.52
CA SER A 208 10.00 12.58 5.33
C SER A 208 11.52 12.42 5.18
N ASP A 209 12.30 13.42 5.59
CA ASP A 209 13.77 13.35 5.60
C ASP A 209 14.30 12.22 6.49
N GLU A 210 13.60 11.85 7.56
CA GLU A 210 14.03 10.75 8.44
C GLU A 210 13.90 9.40 7.73
N LEU A 211 12.81 9.17 6.99
CA LEU A 211 12.67 7.96 6.17
C LEU A 211 13.73 7.94 5.06
N ALA A 212 13.92 9.06 4.35
CA ALA A 212 14.90 9.16 3.27
C ALA A 212 16.33 8.86 3.75
N LEU A 213 16.72 9.38 4.92
CA LEU A 213 18.03 9.11 5.53
C LEU A 213 18.18 7.63 5.94
N ALA A 214 17.15 7.05 6.57
CA ALA A 214 17.16 5.66 6.98
C ALA A 214 17.25 4.71 5.77
N VAL A 215 16.46 4.97 4.73
CA VAL A 215 16.50 4.22 3.45
C VAL A 215 17.87 4.37 2.79
N LYS A 216 18.41 5.58 2.66
CA LYS A 216 19.74 5.81 2.08
C LYS A 216 20.83 5.02 2.80
N ALA A 217 20.77 4.94 4.13
CA ALA A 217 21.73 4.17 4.91
C ALA A 217 21.64 2.65 4.66
N ILE A 218 20.45 2.13 4.37
CA ILE A 218 20.24 0.72 3.99
C ILE A 218 20.75 0.48 2.56
N LEU A 219 20.35 1.33 1.62
CA LEU A 219 20.70 1.22 0.21
C LEU A 219 22.20 1.34 -0.08
N SER A 220 22.98 1.95 0.82
CA SER A 220 24.44 2.02 0.70
C SER A 220 25.15 0.71 1.06
N GLN A 221 24.42 -0.32 1.50
CA GLN A 221 24.97 -1.62 1.93
C GLN A 221 24.59 -2.77 0.98
N ILE A 222 23.72 -2.51 0.01
CA ILE A 222 23.23 -3.46 -0.98
C ILE A 222 23.36 -2.88 -2.38
#